data_AF-B7R5J0-F1
#
_entry.id   AF-B7R5J0-F1
#
_cell.length_a   1.000
_cell.length_b   1.000
_cell.length_c   1.000
_cell.angle_alpha   90.00
_cell.angle_beta   90.00
_cell.angle_gamma   90.00
#
_symmetry.space_group_name_H-M   'P 1'
#
loop_
_entity.id
_entity.type
_entity.pdbx_description
1 polymer ?
#
loop_
_entity_poly.entity_id
_entity_poly.type
_entity_poly.pdbx_seq_one_letter_code
_entity_poly.pdbx_strand_id
1 'polypeptide(L)'
;MEKRLDEYLKKYSKQGDPHRSETTHSERRSKRKRYKKPKKMKRSVLRHRRKCKLCGASIDPLSKIPICKNCQISLFQIKTLKNTLRESIMHKEKPPEWALKAANKITEILSNYPEFLAYKNVVSEVVWEYIIDDEAQIEGIEIEDLVSLKYTYKNKTEILQELYKLGIVDITNDRKLLPGKLLQSLLEIKKVYGDNFRSVNWEMYTSAIQAIFMLDITEKHVDAYLSGHKKKNLKQVLTIFKILSRVIEDNLDKTVYPEIFSIAQVDFDLLLSLLGDKKIKLKFYVNITGIVDGKSKLVEDFDEEAHEFKLHKDFNEYIIRMIERIREIERERS
;
A
#
# COMPACT_ATOMS: atom_id res chain seq x y z
N MET A 1 28.12 -5.91 -8.91
CA MET A 1 27.32 -4.85 -8.27
C MET A 1 26.66 -5.36 -6.99
N GLU A 2 26.06 -6.56 -6.98
CA GLU A 2 25.47 -7.19 -5.77
C GLU A 2 26.45 -7.35 -4.59
N LYS A 3 27.72 -7.70 -4.83
CA LYS A 3 28.76 -7.77 -3.78
C LYS A 3 28.99 -6.44 -3.02
N ARG A 4 28.58 -5.31 -3.59
CA ARG A 4 28.84 -3.95 -3.06
C ARG A 4 27.77 -3.49 -2.06
N LEU A 5 26.53 -3.93 -2.23
CA LEU A 5 25.44 -3.69 -1.26
C LEU A 5 25.66 -4.48 0.04
N ASP A 6 26.20 -5.69 -0.09
CA ASP A 6 26.53 -6.57 1.05
C ASP A 6 27.64 -6.00 1.94
N GLU A 7 28.64 -5.31 1.37
CA GLU A 7 29.71 -4.66 2.15
C GLU A 7 29.20 -3.45 2.95
N TYR A 8 28.29 -2.66 2.36
CA TYR A 8 27.64 -1.55 3.06
C TYR A 8 26.74 -2.04 4.21
N LEU A 9 25.91 -3.06 3.96
CA LEU A 9 25.03 -3.68 4.97
C LEU A 9 25.80 -4.22 6.17
N LYS A 10 26.98 -4.82 5.92
CA LYS A 10 27.85 -5.35 6.97
C LYS A 10 28.48 -4.28 7.86
N LYS A 11 28.61 -3.05 7.37
CA LYS A 11 29.18 -1.93 8.13
C LYS A 11 28.17 -1.32 9.10
N TYR A 12 26.88 -1.34 8.77
CA TYR A 12 25.80 -0.76 9.58
C TYR A 12 25.13 -1.74 10.55
N SER A 13 25.18 -3.06 10.33
CA SER A 13 24.68 -4.05 11.32
C SER A 13 25.48 -4.07 12.64
N LYS A 14 26.65 -3.43 12.67
CA LYS A 14 27.54 -3.34 13.84
C LYS A 14 27.29 -2.10 14.72
N GLN A 15 26.42 -1.18 14.32
CA GLN A 15 26.02 -0.04 15.14
C GLN A 15 24.66 -0.34 15.78
N GLY A 16 24.70 -1.04 16.93
CA GLY A 16 23.51 -1.42 17.69
C GLY A 16 22.87 -0.24 18.43
N ASP A 17 21.54 -0.21 18.41
CA ASP A 17 20.69 0.69 19.20
C ASP A 17 20.92 0.51 20.72
N PRO A 18 21.18 1.58 21.49
CA PRO A 18 21.36 1.52 22.92
C PRO A 18 20.04 1.82 23.66
N HIS A 19 18.96 1.09 23.40
CA HIS A 19 17.75 1.20 24.24
C HIS A 19 17.03 -0.14 24.39
N ARG A 20 17.50 -0.93 25.36
CA ARG A 20 16.79 -2.11 25.87
C ARG A 20 16.72 -2.01 27.39
N SER A 21 15.70 -1.31 27.90
CA SER A 21 15.38 -1.31 29.33
C SER A 21 14.59 -2.57 29.67
N GLU A 22 15.16 -3.35 30.56
CA GLU A 22 14.58 -4.51 31.23
C GLU A 22 13.40 -4.08 32.12
N THR A 23 12.30 -4.83 32.09
CA THR A 23 11.33 -4.87 33.20
C THR A 23 10.78 -6.29 33.32
N THR A 24 11.46 -7.02 34.20
CA THR A 24 10.99 -7.97 35.21
C THR A 24 9.57 -8.53 35.15
N HIS A 25 9.54 -9.87 35.17
CA HIS A 25 8.49 -10.76 35.63
C HIS A 25 7.71 -10.28 36.86
N SER A 26 6.38 -10.43 36.82
CA SER A 26 5.63 -10.80 38.02
C SER A 26 4.54 -11.84 37.69
N GLU A 27 4.67 -12.98 38.33
CA GLU A 27 3.73 -14.11 38.30
C GLU A 27 2.48 -13.77 39.12
N ARG A 28 1.28 -14.04 38.59
CA ARG A 28 0.10 -14.34 39.44
C ARG A 28 -0.69 -15.51 38.87
N ARG A 29 -0.42 -16.68 39.44
CA ARG A 29 -1.27 -17.88 39.41
C ARG A 29 -2.58 -17.59 40.14
N SER A 30 -3.71 -17.75 39.48
CA SER A 30 -5.00 -17.93 40.16
C SER A 30 -5.76 -19.12 39.59
N LYS A 31 -5.94 -20.13 40.46
CA LYS A 31 -6.65 -21.39 40.24
C LYS A 31 -8.11 -21.11 39.82
N ARG A 32 -8.52 -21.58 38.64
CA ARG A 32 -9.95 -21.71 38.29
C ARG A 32 -10.36 -23.18 38.17
N LYS A 33 -11.42 -23.49 38.92
CA LYS A 33 -12.01 -24.80 39.16
C LYS A 33 -12.51 -25.43 37.85
N ARG A 34 -12.16 -26.70 37.66
CA ARG A 34 -12.67 -27.58 36.59
C ARG A 34 -14.13 -27.94 36.89
N TYR A 35 -15.06 -27.51 36.04
CA TYR A 35 -16.37 -28.15 35.92
C TYR A 35 -16.38 -29.02 34.66
N LYS A 36 -16.48 -30.34 34.85
CA LYS A 36 -16.77 -31.30 33.78
C LYS A 36 -18.26 -31.22 33.45
N LYS A 37 -18.61 -30.95 32.19
CA LYS A 37 -19.95 -31.19 31.63
C LYS A 37 -19.88 -32.25 30.51
N PRO A 38 -20.99 -32.95 30.23
CA PRO A 38 -20.99 -34.29 29.67
C PRO A 38 -20.70 -34.33 28.17
N LYS A 39 -20.04 -35.42 27.74
CA LYS A 39 -19.95 -35.87 26.36
C LYS A 39 -21.36 -36.22 25.83
N LYS A 40 -21.75 -35.59 24.72
CA LYS A 40 -22.24 -36.21 23.48
C LYS A 40 -23.02 -35.16 22.68
N MET A 41 -22.35 -34.53 21.73
CA MET A 41 -23.02 -33.97 20.55
C MET A 41 -22.33 -34.52 19.32
N LYS A 42 -23.17 -34.98 18.40
CA LYS A 42 -22.85 -35.66 17.15
C LYS A 42 -21.68 -34.98 16.44
N ARG A 43 -20.65 -35.77 16.08
CA ARG A 43 -19.65 -35.35 15.09
C ARG A 43 -20.38 -35.16 13.76
N SER A 44 -20.95 -33.98 13.55
CA SER A 44 -21.09 -33.48 12.19
C SER A 44 -19.66 -33.41 11.64
N VAL A 45 -19.49 -33.87 10.41
CA VAL A 45 -18.26 -33.70 9.66
C VAL A 45 -18.09 -32.20 9.44
N LEU A 46 -17.55 -31.51 10.44
CA LEU A 46 -17.02 -30.16 10.35
C LEU A 46 -15.81 -30.23 9.44
N ARG A 47 -16.07 -30.28 8.11
CA ARG A 47 -15.08 -30.03 7.08
C ARG A 47 -14.33 -28.80 7.54
N HIS A 48 -13.04 -28.94 7.84
CA HIS A 48 -12.21 -27.85 8.30
C HIS A 48 -12.28 -26.75 7.24
N ARG A 49 -13.06 -25.70 7.50
CA ARG A 49 -13.16 -24.55 6.60
C ARG A 49 -11.76 -23.97 6.50
N ARG A 50 -11.13 -24.07 5.33
CA ARG A 50 -9.85 -23.43 5.07
C ARG A 50 -10.06 -21.93 5.22
N LYS A 51 -9.16 -21.26 5.93
CA LYS A 51 -9.22 -19.82 6.15
C LYS A 51 -8.19 -19.12 5.26
N CYS A 52 -8.53 -17.95 4.76
CA CYS A 52 -7.63 -17.09 4.03
C CYS A 52 -6.43 -16.69 4.87
N LYS A 53 -5.21 -16.88 4.32
CA LYS A 53 -3.98 -16.50 4.99
C LYS A 53 -3.90 -14.99 5.30
N LEU A 54 -4.48 -14.14 4.45
CA LEU A 54 -4.44 -12.68 4.63
C LEU A 54 -5.50 -12.16 5.60
N CYS A 55 -6.76 -12.59 5.46
CA CYS A 55 -7.87 -12.00 6.20
C CYS A 55 -8.64 -12.97 7.10
N GLY A 56 -8.35 -14.26 7.07
CA GLY A 56 -9.05 -15.26 7.89
C GLY A 56 -10.47 -15.61 7.44
N ALA A 57 -10.97 -15.00 6.36
CA ALA A 57 -12.26 -15.35 5.75
C ALA A 57 -12.29 -16.82 5.30
N SER A 58 -13.48 -17.42 5.27
CA SER A 58 -13.64 -18.80 4.79
C SER A 58 -13.33 -18.86 3.29
N ILE A 59 -12.59 -19.88 2.89
CA ILE A 59 -12.32 -20.21 1.48
C ILE A 59 -13.00 -21.55 1.19
N ASP A 60 -13.44 -21.72 -0.06
CA ASP A 60 -13.83 -23.03 -0.59
C ASP A 60 -12.78 -24.09 -0.23
N PRO A 61 -13.16 -25.18 0.48
CA PRO A 61 -12.26 -26.29 0.78
C PRO A 61 -11.53 -26.86 -0.44
N LEU A 62 -12.13 -26.77 -1.64
CA LEU A 62 -11.56 -27.25 -2.91
C LEU A 62 -10.55 -26.29 -3.54
N SER A 63 -10.48 -25.03 -3.08
CA SER A 63 -9.54 -24.07 -3.64
C SER A 63 -8.09 -24.46 -3.35
N LYS A 64 -7.28 -24.48 -4.42
CA LYS A 64 -5.83 -24.68 -4.33
C LYS A 64 -5.11 -23.42 -3.80
N ILE A 65 -5.75 -22.25 -3.91
CA ILE A 65 -5.15 -20.97 -3.54
C ILE A 65 -5.49 -20.65 -2.07
N PRO A 66 -4.50 -20.38 -1.19
CA PRO A 66 -4.73 -20.16 0.24
C PRO A 66 -5.22 -18.73 0.57
N ILE A 67 -5.74 -18.00 -0.43
CA ILE A 67 -6.18 -16.60 -0.34
C ILE A 67 -7.59 -16.49 -0.93
N CYS A 68 -8.51 -15.76 -0.30
CA CYS A 68 -9.88 -15.60 -0.81
C CYS A 68 -9.93 -14.67 -2.04
N LYS A 69 -10.99 -14.74 -2.85
CA LYS A 69 -11.17 -13.95 -4.08
C LYS A 69 -10.95 -12.45 -3.84
N ASN A 70 -11.61 -11.88 -2.83
CA ASN A 70 -11.49 -10.47 -2.49
C ASN A 70 -10.04 -10.03 -2.20
N CYS A 71 -9.28 -10.86 -1.45
CA CYS A 71 -7.86 -10.60 -1.22
C CYS A 71 -7.00 -10.82 -2.47
N GLN A 72 -7.33 -11.79 -3.34
CA GLN A 72 -6.63 -11.96 -4.62
C GLN A 72 -6.79 -10.72 -5.50
N ILE A 73 -8.01 -10.17 -5.57
CA ILE A 73 -8.31 -8.92 -6.28
C ILE A 73 -7.60 -7.73 -5.63
N SER A 74 -7.44 -7.70 -4.30
CA SER A 74 -6.67 -6.64 -3.64
C SER A 74 -5.20 -6.67 -4.01
N LEU A 75 -4.59 -7.86 -4.07
CA LEU A 75 -3.20 -8.02 -4.51
C LEU A 75 -3.02 -7.69 -5.98
N PHE A 76 -3.99 -8.08 -6.81
CA PHE A 76 -4.03 -7.74 -8.21
C PHE A 76 -4.06 -6.22 -8.41
N GLN A 77 -4.95 -5.51 -7.71
CA GLN A 77 -5.03 -4.05 -7.73
C GLN A 77 -3.70 -3.37 -7.39
N ILE A 78 -3.02 -3.79 -6.30
CA ILE A 78 -1.73 -3.23 -5.90
C ILE A 78 -0.69 -3.39 -7.02
N LYS A 79 -0.59 -4.61 -7.58
CA LYS A 79 0.38 -4.94 -8.64
C LYS A 79 0.09 -4.19 -9.92
N THR A 80 -1.16 -4.24 -10.40
CA THR A 80 -1.57 -3.60 -11.64
C THR A 80 -1.38 -2.10 -11.55
N LEU A 81 -1.82 -1.45 -10.47
CA LEU A 81 -1.67 0.00 -10.32
C LEU A 81 -0.19 0.41 -10.27
N LYS A 82 0.65 -0.31 -9.52
CA LYS A 82 2.10 -0.06 -9.47
C LYS A 82 2.74 -0.23 -10.85
N ASN A 83 2.44 -1.33 -11.53
CA ASN A 83 3.04 -1.63 -12.83
C ASN A 83 2.58 -0.65 -13.91
N THR A 84 1.30 -0.29 -13.96
CA THR A 84 0.81 0.73 -14.89
C THR A 84 1.55 2.05 -14.74
N LEU A 85 1.67 2.56 -13.51
CA LEU A 85 2.42 3.81 -13.27
C LEU A 85 3.89 3.67 -13.64
N ARG A 86 4.52 2.55 -13.24
CA ARG A 86 5.94 2.30 -13.50
C ARG A 86 6.23 2.19 -15.00
N GLU A 87 5.44 1.41 -15.73
CA GLU A 87 5.62 1.18 -17.16
C GLU A 87 5.46 2.47 -17.95
N SER A 88 4.43 3.28 -17.67
CA SER A 88 4.28 4.59 -18.33
C SER A 88 5.51 5.47 -18.13
N ILE A 89 6.02 5.59 -16.91
CA ILE A 89 7.24 6.37 -16.64
C ILE A 89 8.44 5.78 -17.39
N MET A 90 8.63 4.46 -17.33
CA MET A 90 9.73 3.76 -17.99
C MET A 90 9.70 3.89 -19.52
N HIS A 91 8.51 4.02 -20.11
CA HIS A 91 8.30 4.28 -21.53
C HIS A 91 8.29 5.77 -21.89
N LYS A 92 8.58 6.65 -20.92
CA LYS A 92 8.61 8.11 -21.07
C LYS A 92 7.25 8.69 -21.47
N GLU A 93 6.18 8.05 -21.02
CA GLU A 93 4.79 8.46 -21.24
C GLU A 93 4.19 9.07 -19.97
N LYS A 94 3.27 10.02 -20.13
CA LYS A 94 2.52 10.53 -18.99
C LYS A 94 1.71 9.39 -18.33
N PRO A 95 1.79 9.21 -17.01
CA PRO A 95 0.97 8.23 -16.31
C PRO A 95 -0.52 8.44 -16.60
N PRO A 96 -1.31 7.37 -16.83
CA PRO A 96 -2.74 7.48 -17.05
C PRO A 96 -3.44 8.18 -15.88
N GLU A 97 -4.31 9.13 -16.20
CA GLU A 97 -4.96 9.98 -15.20
C GLU A 97 -5.74 9.16 -14.15
N TRP A 98 -6.45 8.12 -14.58
CA TRP A 98 -7.19 7.22 -13.69
C TRP A 98 -6.28 6.51 -12.68
N ALA A 99 -5.09 6.09 -13.12
CA ALA A 99 -4.13 5.38 -12.28
C ALA A 99 -3.53 6.35 -11.26
N LEU A 100 -3.14 7.54 -11.72
CA LEU A 100 -2.56 8.55 -10.87
C LEU A 100 -3.55 9.06 -9.81
N LYS A 101 -4.79 9.38 -10.20
CA LYS A 101 -5.83 9.83 -9.26
C LYS A 101 -6.09 8.81 -8.16
N ALA A 102 -6.31 7.55 -8.53
CA ALA A 102 -6.54 6.48 -7.57
C ALA A 102 -5.32 6.26 -6.65
N ALA A 103 -4.11 6.23 -7.22
CA ALA A 103 -2.89 6.00 -6.45
C ALA A 103 -2.55 7.17 -5.51
N ASN A 104 -2.84 8.40 -5.92
CA ASN A 104 -2.69 9.59 -5.08
C ASN A 104 -3.63 9.52 -3.88
N LYS A 105 -4.92 9.24 -4.11
CA LYS A 105 -5.90 9.08 -3.01
C LYS A 105 -5.51 7.97 -2.05
N ILE A 106 -5.04 6.82 -2.56
CA ILE A 106 -4.52 5.74 -1.71
C ILE A 106 -3.30 6.22 -0.92
N THR A 107 -2.36 6.89 -1.57
CA THR A 107 -1.13 7.41 -0.92
C THR A 107 -1.46 8.43 0.17
N GLU A 108 -2.42 9.32 -0.06
CA GLU A 108 -2.96 10.26 0.94
C GLU A 108 -3.50 9.51 2.16
N ILE A 109 -4.38 8.54 1.97
CA ILE A 109 -4.94 7.72 3.07
C ILE A 109 -3.82 6.97 3.82
N LEU A 110 -2.84 6.41 3.09
CA LEU A 110 -1.72 5.69 3.69
C LEU A 110 -0.81 6.60 4.50
N SER A 111 -0.63 7.85 4.08
CA SER A 111 0.22 8.83 4.75
C SER A 111 -0.28 9.20 6.16
N ASN A 112 -1.54 8.90 6.48
CA ASN A 112 -2.09 9.05 7.84
C ASN A 112 -1.58 7.98 8.83
N TYR A 113 -0.85 6.98 8.35
CA TYR A 113 -0.12 6.01 9.18
C TYR A 113 1.34 6.43 9.29
N PRO A 114 1.91 6.59 10.51
CA PRO A 114 3.28 7.06 10.68
C PRO A 114 4.31 6.28 9.87
N GLU A 115 4.07 4.98 9.69
CA GLU A 115 4.94 4.05 8.95
C GLU A 115 5.12 4.47 7.50
N PHE A 116 4.00 4.78 6.85
CA PHE A 116 3.93 5.18 5.47
C PHE A 116 4.32 6.64 5.29
N LEU A 117 4.02 7.51 6.27
CA LEU A 117 4.47 8.90 6.28
C LEU A 117 6.00 9.02 6.24
N ALA A 118 6.70 8.19 7.01
CA ALA A 118 8.16 8.15 7.02
C ALA A 118 8.76 7.83 5.63
N TYR A 119 8.19 6.84 4.93
CA TYR A 119 8.59 6.51 3.56
C TYR A 119 8.26 7.63 2.59
N LYS A 120 7.02 8.18 2.66
CA LYS A 120 6.57 9.27 1.79
C LYS A 120 7.48 10.50 1.91
N ASN A 121 7.83 10.93 3.12
CA ASN A 121 8.62 12.13 3.30
C ASN A 121 10.00 12.01 2.65
N VAL A 122 10.69 10.88 2.84
CA VAL A 122 12.02 10.66 2.23
C VAL A 122 11.93 10.61 0.71
N VAL A 123 11.01 9.82 0.14
CA VAL A 123 10.89 9.76 -1.32
C VAL A 123 10.45 11.10 -1.90
N SER A 124 9.63 11.87 -1.18
CA SER A 124 9.23 13.21 -1.61
C SER A 124 10.43 14.13 -1.68
N GLU A 125 11.21 14.23 -0.61
CA GLU A 125 12.41 15.07 -0.56
C GLU A 125 13.39 14.70 -1.68
N VAL A 126 13.76 13.42 -1.80
CA VAL A 126 14.64 12.94 -2.86
C VAL A 126 14.15 13.35 -4.25
N VAL A 127 12.86 13.12 -4.53
CA VAL A 127 12.29 13.47 -5.84
C VAL A 127 12.27 14.99 -6.02
N TRP A 128 11.89 15.76 -5.01
CA TRP A 128 11.88 17.22 -5.11
C TRP A 128 13.26 17.76 -5.46
N GLU A 129 14.31 17.37 -4.72
CA GLU A 129 15.68 17.83 -4.97
C GLU A 129 16.06 17.70 -6.45
N TYR A 130 15.88 16.53 -7.07
CA TYR A 130 16.24 16.36 -8.49
C TYR A 130 15.34 17.09 -9.47
N ILE A 131 14.07 17.33 -9.14
CA ILE A 131 13.19 18.08 -10.04
C ILE A 131 13.46 19.59 -9.92
N ILE A 132 13.91 20.09 -8.75
CA ILE A 132 14.26 21.50 -8.55
C ILE A 132 15.65 21.82 -9.07
N ASP A 133 16.62 20.98 -8.73
CA ASP A 133 18.03 21.26 -8.90
C ASP A 133 18.64 20.39 -10.00
N ASP A 134 19.01 21.03 -11.10
CA ASP A 134 19.69 20.37 -12.21
C ASP A 134 21.14 19.99 -11.86
N GLU A 135 21.77 20.67 -10.88
CA GLU A 135 23.11 20.32 -10.38
C GLU A 135 23.05 19.00 -9.61
N ALA A 136 22.02 18.81 -8.76
CA ALA A 136 21.76 17.55 -8.07
C ALA A 136 21.62 16.36 -9.05
N GLN A 137 21.10 16.55 -10.27
CA GLN A 137 21.02 15.48 -11.27
C GLN A 137 22.40 15.01 -11.76
N ILE A 138 23.42 15.88 -11.71
CA ILE A 138 24.78 15.61 -12.21
C ILE A 138 25.69 15.16 -11.07
N GLU A 139 25.69 15.92 -9.97
CA GLU A 139 26.62 15.71 -8.86
C GLU A 139 26.11 14.69 -7.84
N GLY A 140 24.79 14.50 -7.80
CA GLY A 140 24.12 13.68 -6.81
C GLY A 140 23.93 14.37 -5.46
N ILE A 141 22.97 13.87 -4.69
CA ILE A 141 22.61 14.39 -3.37
C ILE A 141 23.41 13.63 -2.31
N GLU A 142 24.10 14.31 -1.40
CA GLU A 142 24.73 13.63 -0.27
C GLU A 142 23.66 13.02 0.65
N ILE A 143 23.81 11.74 1.02
CA ILE A 143 22.82 11.04 1.86
C ILE A 143 22.61 11.76 3.20
N GLU A 144 23.67 12.40 3.72
CA GLU A 144 23.68 13.14 4.97
C GLU A 144 22.84 14.42 4.93
N ASP A 145 22.62 14.99 3.74
CA ASP A 145 21.87 16.23 3.53
C ASP A 145 20.36 16.00 3.48
N LEU A 146 19.91 14.76 3.30
CA LEU A 146 18.49 14.41 3.34
C LEU A 146 17.93 14.54 4.76
N VAL A 147 17.21 15.64 5.02
CA VAL A 147 16.59 15.99 6.30
C VAL A 147 15.56 14.95 6.72
N SER A 148 14.67 14.54 5.82
CA SER A 148 13.64 13.53 6.12
C SER A 148 14.27 12.19 6.45
N LEU A 149 15.39 11.84 5.81
CA LEU A 149 16.12 10.61 6.12
C LEU A 149 16.89 10.73 7.44
N LYS A 150 17.41 11.92 7.77
CA LYS A 150 18.13 12.17 9.02
C LYS A 150 17.23 12.01 10.24
N TYR A 151 16.01 12.54 10.18
CA TYR A 151 15.06 12.61 11.29
C TYR A 151 13.94 11.55 11.24
N THR A 152 13.98 10.62 10.28
CA THR A 152 13.04 9.50 10.26
C THR A 152 13.31 8.53 11.42
N TYR A 153 12.24 7.99 12.00
CA TYR A 153 12.32 6.92 13.01
C TYR A 153 12.46 5.53 12.37
N LYS A 154 12.35 5.44 11.03
CA LYS A 154 12.51 4.20 10.28
C LYS A 154 13.99 3.90 10.03
N ASN A 155 14.31 2.64 9.74
CA ASN A 155 15.67 2.25 9.43
C ASN A 155 16.11 2.91 8.10
N LYS A 156 17.14 3.76 8.17
CA LYS A 156 17.63 4.55 7.02
C LYS A 156 18.14 3.64 5.90
N THR A 157 18.88 2.59 6.26
CA THR A 157 19.41 1.60 5.32
C THR A 157 18.29 0.86 4.61
N GLU A 158 17.22 0.49 5.32
CA GLU A 158 16.02 -0.10 4.71
C GLU A 158 15.44 0.88 3.68
N ILE A 159 15.17 2.13 4.03
CA ILE A 159 14.61 3.11 3.08
C ILE A 159 15.49 3.27 1.82
N LEU A 160 16.80 3.44 1.99
CA LEU A 160 17.73 3.61 0.86
C LEU A 160 17.76 2.38 -0.05
N GLN A 161 17.73 1.18 0.51
CA GLN A 161 17.67 -0.05 -0.29
C GLN A 161 16.39 -0.15 -1.09
N GLU A 162 15.28 0.31 -0.53
CA GLU A 162 13.98 0.26 -1.17
C GLU A 162 13.93 1.27 -2.33
N LEU A 163 14.47 2.48 -2.13
CA LEU A 163 14.63 3.47 -3.21
C LEU A 163 15.53 2.92 -4.33
N TYR A 164 16.64 2.28 -3.97
CA TYR A 164 17.58 1.68 -4.93
C TYR A 164 16.95 0.54 -5.74
N LYS A 165 16.29 -0.42 -5.08
CA LYS A 165 15.66 -1.57 -5.76
C LYS A 165 14.59 -1.16 -6.76
N LEU A 166 13.87 -0.07 -6.49
CA LEU A 166 12.87 0.47 -7.40
C LEU A 166 13.46 1.28 -8.57
N GLY A 167 14.78 1.53 -8.53
CA GLY A 167 15.47 2.37 -9.50
C GLY A 167 15.11 3.84 -9.35
N ILE A 168 14.70 4.29 -8.16
CA ILE A 168 14.46 5.72 -7.89
C ILE A 168 15.80 6.43 -7.71
N VAL A 169 16.74 5.79 -7.04
CA VAL A 169 18.11 6.30 -6.87
C VAL A 169 19.13 5.22 -7.21
N ASP A 170 20.31 5.64 -7.64
CA ASP A 170 21.54 4.86 -7.60
C ASP A 170 22.42 5.38 -6.46
N ILE A 171 23.13 4.50 -5.77
CA ILE A 171 24.01 4.88 -4.65
C ILE A 171 25.46 4.75 -5.10
N THR A 172 26.20 5.85 -5.02
CA THR A 172 27.62 5.92 -5.40
C THR A 172 28.54 5.50 -4.25
N ASN A 173 29.83 5.29 -4.54
CA ASN A 173 30.83 4.88 -3.53
C ASN A 173 31.10 5.99 -2.49
N ASP A 174 30.97 7.25 -2.91
CA ASP A 174 31.10 8.45 -2.10
C ASP A 174 29.80 8.82 -1.36
N ARG A 175 28.83 7.89 -1.28
CA ARG A 175 27.58 8.05 -0.53
C ARG A 175 26.68 9.17 -1.06
N LYS A 176 26.78 9.44 -2.36
CA LYS A 176 25.82 10.29 -3.05
C LYS A 176 24.72 9.42 -3.65
N LEU A 177 23.54 10.02 -3.72
CA LEU A 177 22.43 9.49 -4.49
C LEU A 177 22.49 10.13 -5.87
N LEU A 178 22.39 9.33 -6.91
CA LEU A 178 22.12 9.80 -8.27
C LEU A 178 20.70 9.38 -8.67
N PRO A 179 20.07 10.06 -9.65
CA PRO A 179 18.79 9.61 -10.18
C PRO A 179 18.91 8.19 -10.75
N GLY A 180 18.14 7.25 -10.19
CA GLY A 180 18.09 5.89 -10.72
C GLY A 180 17.26 5.84 -12.00
N LYS A 181 17.25 4.69 -12.68
CA LYS A 181 16.58 4.52 -13.98
C LYS A 181 15.13 5.02 -14.04
N LEU A 182 14.31 4.75 -13.02
CA LEU A 182 12.91 5.17 -12.96
C LEU A 182 12.79 6.69 -12.83
N LEU A 183 13.57 7.29 -11.95
CA LEU A 183 13.55 8.73 -11.75
C LEU A 183 14.14 9.47 -12.95
N GLN A 184 15.19 8.94 -13.56
CA GLN A 184 15.75 9.48 -14.80
C GLN A 184 14.71 9.52 -15.92
N SER A 185 13.95 8.43 -16.12
CA SER A 185 12.87 8.43 -17.12
C SER A 185 11.78 9.47 -16.81
N LEU A 186 11.46 9.69 -15.54
CA LEU A 186 10.54 10.74 -15.13
C LEU A 186 11.07 12.16 -15.44
N LEU A 187 12.35 12.41 -15.15
CA LEU A 187 13.01 13.70 -15.44
C LEU A 187 13.07 13.96 -16.95
N GLU A 188 13.21 12.92 -17.76
CA GLU A 188 13.11 13.03 -19.22
C GLU A 188 11.71 13.41 -19.70
N ILE A 189 10.65 12.86 -19.08
CA ILE A 189 9.26 13.27 -19.36
C ILE A 189 9.09 14.76 -19.09
N LYS A 190 9.55 15.26 -17.92
CA LYS A 190 9.53 16.70 -17.61
C LYS A 190 10.19 17.53 -18.71
N LYS A 191 11.37 17.11 -19.18
CA LYS A 191 12.13 17.79 -20.25
C LYS A 191 11.34 17.81 -21.57
N VAL A 192 10.72 16.70 -21.95
CA VAL A 192 9.90 16.59 -23.18
C VAL A 192 8.68 17.50 -23.14
N TYR A 193 7.99 17.57 -22.00
CA TYR A 193 6.76 18.35 -21.89
C TYR A 193 6.98 19.82 -21.50
N GLY A 194 8.21 20.23 -21.21
CA GLY A 194 8.54 21.60 -20.79
C GLY A 194 7.82 22.03 -19.51
N ASP A 195 7.38 21.06 -18.69
CA ASP A 195 6.61 21.32 -17.48
C ASP A 195 7.51 21.99 -16.42
N ASN A 196 7.09 23.15 -15.92
CA ASN A 196 7.73 23.86 -14.82
C ASN A 196 6.88 23.76 -13.54
N PHE A 197 7.37 24.29 -12.42
CA PHE A 197 6.66 24.29 -11.13
C PHE A 197 5.28 24.97 -11.15
N ARG A 198 5.00 25.82 -12.15
CA ARG A 198 3.71 26.49 -12.31
C ARG A 198 2.76 25.68 -13.20
N SER A 199 3.19 24.56 -13.78
CA SER A 199 2.35 23.72 -14.61
C SER A 199 1.45 22.84 -13.76
N VAL A 200 0.22 22.63 -14.25
CA VAL A 200 -0.78 21.74 -13.62
C VAL A 200 -0.28 20.30 -13.51
N ASN A 201 0.70 19.93 -14.35
CA ASN A 201 1.27 18.58 -14.38
C ASN A 201 2.44 18.41 -13.41
N TRP A 202 2.91 19.46 -12.73
CA TRP A 202 4.06 19.35 -11.85
C TRP A 202 3.84 18.34 -10.71
N GLU A 203 2.69 18.42 -10.04
CA GLU A 203 2.32 17.51 -8.95
C GLU A 203 2.23 16.05 -9.40
N MET A 204 2.02 15.81 -10.71
CA MET A 204 1.99 14.48 -11.31
C MET A 204 3.31 13.73 -11.08
N TYR A 205 4.44 14.42 -11.27
CA TYR A 205 5.77 13.81 -11.25
C TYR A 205 6.13 13.29 -9.84
N THR A 206 5.96 14.14 -8.84
CA THR A 206 6.20 13.78 -7.44
C THR A 206 5.23 12.72 -6.97
N SER A 207 3.95 12.85 -7.31
CA SER A 207 2.91 11.93 -6.85
C SER A 207 3.03 10.54 -7.47
N ALA A 208 3.44 10.42 -8.74
CA ALA A 208 3.60 9.13 -9.40
C ALA A 208 4.71 8.28 -8.77
N ILE A 209 5.87 8.86 -8.48
CA ILE A 209 6.97 8.14 -7.80
C ILE A 209 6.60 7.81 -6.35
N GLN A 210 5.98 8.75 -5.64
CA GLN A 210 5.47 8.49 -4.28
C GLN A 210 4.49 7.30 -4.29
N ALA A 211 3.54 7.29 -5.21
CA ALA A 211 2.57 6.21 -5.37
C ALA A 211 3.25 4.86 -5.64
N ILE A 212 4.17 4.80 -6.61
CA ILE A 212 4.91 3.57 -6.93
C ILE A 212 5.66 3.06 -5.68
N PHE A 213 6.35 3.95 -4.97
CA PHE A 213 7.09 3.61 -3.77
C PHE A 213 6.17 3.05 -2.68
N MET A 214 5.04 3.71 -2.43
CA MET A 214 4.10 3.34 -1.37
C MET A 214 3.35 2.04 -1.67
N LEU A 215 3.02 1.79 -2.94
CA LEU A 215 2.45 0.52 -3.39
C LEU A 215 3.47 -0.62 -3.28
N ASP A 216 4.76 -0.37 -3.54
CA ASP A 216 5.81 -1.37 -3.37
C ASP A 216 6.05 -1.75 -1.90
N ILE A 217 6.11 -0.75 -1.01
CA ILE A 217 6.18 -0.99 0.44
C ILE A 217 4.96 -1.78 0.92
N THR A 218 3.77 -1.47 0.37
CA THR A 218 2.54 -2.22 0.66
C THR A 218 2.65 -3.68 0.24
N GLU A 219 3.11 -3.95 -0.98
CA GLU A 219 3.33 -5.31 -1.49
C GLU A 219 4.32 -6.08 -0.61
N LYS A 220 5.44 -5.46 -0.24
CA LYS A 220 6.43 -6.07 0.67
C LYS A 220 5.85 -6.38 2.04
N HIS A 221 4.97 -5.55 2.56
CA HIS A 221 4.27 -5.84 3.81
C HIS A 221 3.34 -7.05 3.70
N VAL A 222 2.65 -7.20 2.56
CA VAL A 222 1.85 -8.40 2.26
C VAL A 222 2.75 -9.64 2.23
N ASP A 223 3.85 -9.59 1.47
CA ASP A 223 4.73 -10.75 1.28
C ASP A 223 5.38 -11.19 2.60
N ALA A 224 5.84 -10.24 3.40
CA ALA A 224 6.36 -10.49 4.74
C ALA A 224 5.31 -11.20 5.62
N TYR A 225 4.05 -10.76 5.55
CA TYR A 225 2.96 -11.37 6.31
C TYR A 225 2.59 -12.77 5.84
N LEU A 226 2.57 -13.00 4.53
CA LEU A 226 2.38 -14.34 3.95
C LEU A 226 3.50 -15.30 4.35
N SER A 227 4.70 -14.78 4.57
CA SER A 227 5.89 -15.51 5.02
C SER A 227 5.97 -15.70 6.54
N GLY A 228 4.97 -15.22 7.29
CA GLY A 228 4.84 -15.40 8.74
C GLY A 228 5.37 -14.25 9.60
N HIS A 229 5.88 -13.17 8.99
CA HIS A 229 6.32 -11.98 9.71
C HIS A 229 5.14 -11.03 9.97
N LYS A 230 4.93 -10.66 11.24
CA LYS A 230 3.89 -9.68 11.57
C LYS A 230 4.36 -8.27 11.24
N LYS A 231 3.78 -7.65 10.22
CA LYS A 231 3.94 -6.21 9.93
C LYS A 231 2.81 -5.40 10.58
N LYS A 232 3.16 -4.26 11.18
CA LYS A 232 2.19 -3.31 11.73
C LYS A 232 1.39 -2.70 10.57
N ASN A 233 0.15 -2.29 10.83
CA ASN A 233 -0.73 -1.58 9.89
C ASN A 233 -1.14 -2.29 8.58
N LEU A 234 -0.61 -3.47 8.26
CA LEU A 234 -0.95 -4.19 7.02
C LEU A 234 -2.46 -4.37 6.84
N LYS A 235 -3.17 -4.68 7.93
CA LYS A 235 -4.62 -4.88 7.88
C LYS A 235 -5.35 -3.62 7.41
N GLN A 236 -4.98 -2.46 7.95
CA GLN A 236 -5.54 -1.17 7.57
C GLN A 236 -5.30 -0.90 6.07
N VAL A 237 -4.06 -1.04 5.62
CA VAL A 237 -3.70 -0.84 4.21
C VAL A 237 -4.49 -1.77 3.30
N LEU A 238 -4.51 -3.07 3.63
CA LEU A 238 -5.21 -4.05 2.83
C LEU A 238 -6.73 -3.81 2.84
N THR A 239 -7.31 -3.29 3.93
CA THR A 239 -8.74 -2.98 3.99
C THR A 239 -9.16 -1.94 2.95
N ILE A 240 -8.32 -0.95 2.60
CA ILE A 240 -8.60 0.01 1.51
C ILE A 240 -8.84 -0.76 0.20
N PHE A 241 -7.87 -1.59 -0.18
CA PHE A 241 -7.97 -2.40 -1.39
C PHE A 241 -9.08 -3.46 -1.33
N LYS A 242 -9.45 -3.94 -0.14
CA LYS A 242 -10.53 -4.90 0.02
C LYS A 242 -11.92 -4.29 -0.15
N ILE A 243 -12.10 -3.04 0.29
CA ILE A 243 -13.32 -2.26 0.02
C ILE A 243 -13.48 -2.10 -1.49
N LEU A 244 -12.43 -1.63 -2.18
CA LEU A 244 -12.42 -1.51 -3.64
C LEU A 244 -12.62 -2.87 -4.32
N SER A 245 -11.97 -3.94 -3.83
CA SER A 245 -12.19 -5.30 -4.35
C SER A 245 -13.64 -5.74 -4.25
N ARG A 246 -14.33 -5.40 -3.17
CA ARG A 246 -15.73 -5.82 -2.95
C ARG A 246 -16.63 -5.18 -3.99
N VAL A 247 -16.45 -3.88 -4.22
CA VAL A 247 -17.15 -3.13 -5.27
C VAL A 247 -16.82 -3.67 -6.66
N ILE A 248 -15.55 -3.96 -6.95
CA ILE A 248 -15.15 -4.60 -8.21
C ILE A 248 -15.87 -5.95 -8.37
N GLU A 249 -15.85 -6.81 -7.35
CA GLU A 249 -16.52 -8.13 -7.35
C GLU A 249 -18.00 -8.04 -7.66
N ASP A 250 -18.72 -7.10 -7.03
CA ASP A 250 -20.17 -6.93 -7.20
C ASP A 250 -20.56 -6.35 -8.57
N ASN A 251 -19.57 -5.88 -9.35
CA ASN A 251 -19.78 -5.32 -10.68
C ASN A 251 -19.06 -6.10 -11.79
N LEU A 252 -18.43 -7.25 -11.49
CA LEU A 252 -17.68 -8.07 -12.44
C LEU A 252 -18.51 -8.59 -13.62
N ASP A 253 -19.82 -8.74 -13.45
CA ASP A 253 -20.73 -9.25 -14.50
C ASP A 253 -21.53 -8.13 -15.21
N LYS A 254 -21.38 -6.87 -14.80
CA LYS A 254 -22.16 -5.75 -15.33
C LYS A 254 -21.55 -5.12 -16.59
N THR A 255 -22.36 -4.86 -17.61
CA THR A 255 -21.93 -4.19 -18.85
C THR A 255 -22.11 -2.68 -18.81
N VAL A 256 -23.03 -2.19 -17.97
CA VAL A 256 -23.29 -0.77 -17.73
C VAL A 256 -22.95 -0.47 -16.27
N TYR A 257 -22.11 0.55 -16.06
CA TYR A 257 -21.65 0.94 -14.73
C TYR A 257 -22.43 2.15 -14.21
N PRO A 258 -22.66 2.25 -12.89
CA PRO A 258 -23.25 3.44 -12.30
C PRO A 258 -22.30 4.63 -12.44
N GLU A 259 -22.85 5.84 -12.36
CA GLU A 259 -22.05 7.07 -12.32
C GLU A 259 -21.17 7.13 -11.07
N ILE A 260 -21.65 6.60 -9.94
CA ILE A 260 -20.92 6.52 -8.68
C ILE A 260 -21.02 5.09 -8.17
N PHE A 261 -19.88 4.46 -7.89
CA PHE A 261 -19.87 3.14 -7.27
C PHE A 261 -20.16 3.22 -5.78
N SER A 262 -20.83 2.20 -5.25
CA SER A 262 -21.18 2.10 -3.83
C SER A 262 -20.80 0.73 -3.25
N ILE A 263 -20.75 0.67 -1.92
CA ILE A 263 -20.62 -0.58 -1.16
C ILE A 263 -21.71 -0.65 -0.10
N ALA A 264 -22.41 -1.79 -0.03
CA ALA A 264 -23.42 -2.02 0.99
C ALA A 264 -22.84 -1.92 2.41
N GLN A 265 -23.58 -1.28 3.34
CA GLN A 265 -23.14 -1.07 4.72
C GLN A 265 -22.71 -2.38 5.40
N VAL A 266 -23.47 -3.47 5.19
CA VAL A 266 -23.18 -4.78 5.78
C VAL A 266 -21.81 -5.31 5.35
N ASP A 267 -21.46 -5.14 4.07
CA ASP A 267 -20.17 -5.57 3.54
C ASP A 267 -19.03 -4.68 4.03
N PHE A 268 -19.27 -3.37 4.09
CA PHE A 268 -18.32 -2.42 4.64
C PHE A 268 -18.00 -2.72 6.12
N ASP A 269 -19.02 -2.95 6.95
CA ASP A 269 -18.89 -3.32 8.36
C ASP A 269 -18.15 -4.65 8.55
N LEU A 270 -18.44 -5.64 7.68
CA LEU A 270 -17.72 -6.90 7.66
C LEU A 270 -16.24 -6.71 7.36
N LEU A 271 -15.89 -5.84 6.42
CA LEU A 271 -14.50 -5.52 6.10
C LEU A 271 -13.80 -4.76 7.23
N LEU A 272 -14.48 -3.82 7.88
CA LEU A 272 -13.96 -3.13 9.06
C LEU A 272 -13.73 -4.09 10.23
N SER A 273 -14.55 -5.13 10.37
CA SER A 273 -14.40 -6.14 11.42
C SER A 273 -12.99 -6.77 11.47
N LEU A 274 -12.31 -6.85 10.32
CA LEU A 274 -10.97 -7.43 10.16
C LEU A 274 -9.87 -6.66 10.89
N LEU A 275 -10.10 -5.36 11.12
CA LEU A 275 -9.18 -4.48 11.84
C LEU A 275 -9.13 -4.80 13.34
N GLY A 276 -10.14 -5.51 13.86
CA GLY A 276 -10.21 -5.93 15.26
C GLY A 276 -10.70 -4.82 16.18
N ASP A 277 -9.77 -4.09 16.79
CA ASP A 277 -10.04 -3.13 17.86
C ASP A 277 -10.91 -1.94 17.41
N LYS A 278 -11.84 -1.50 18.27
CA LYS A 278 -12.76 -0.38 18.00
C LYS A 278 -12.04 0.94 17.72
N LYS A 279 -10.93 1.24 18.43
CA LYS A 279 -10.13 2.44 18.19
C LYS A 279 -9.43 2.40 16.84
N ILE A 280 -8.93 1.23 16.43
CA ILE A 280 -8.30 1.06 15.11
C ILE A 280 -9.35 1.23 14.00
N LYS A 281 -10.54 0.64 14.17
CA LYS A 281 -11.66 0.82 13.24
C LYS A 281 -12.08 2.28 13.11
N LEU A 282 -12.25 2.98 14.23
CA LEU A 282 -12.64 4.38 14.23
C LEU A 282 -11.56 5.25 13.56
N LYS A 283 -10.28 5.04 13.90
CA LYS A 283 -9.16 5.74 13.25
C LYS A 283 -9.13 5.47 11.74
N PHE A 284 -9.32 4.22 11.33
CA PHE A 284 -9.41 3.87 9.92
C PHE A 284 -10.57 4.58 9.24
N TYR A 285 -11.78 4.52 9.82
CA TYR A 285 -12.98 5.17 9.30
C TYR A 285 -12.78 6.67 9.11
N VAL A 286 -12.32 7.36 10.15
CA VAL A 286 -12.02 8.79 10.15
C VAL A 286 -10.99 9.18 9.07
N ASN A 287 -10.02 8.30 8.81
CA ASN A 287 -9.02 8.52 7.76
C ASN A 287 -9.58 8.34 6.35
N ILE A 288 -10.51 7.40 6.13
CA ILE A 288 -11.03 7.09 4.78
C ILE A 288 -12.23 7.96 4.38
N THR A 289 -12.85 8.66 5.32
CA THR A 289 -13.91 9.65 5.06
C THR A 289 -13.38 11.08 4.95
N GLY A 290 -12.07 11.28 5.16
CA GLY A 290 -11.44 12.60 5.09
C GLY A 290 -11.86 13.55 6.20
N ILE A 291 -12.38 13.06 7.33
CA ILE A 291 -12.77 13.91 8.47
C ILE A 291 -11.58 14.70 9.03
N VAL A 292 -10.36 14.15 8.91
CA VAL A 292 -9.14 14.75 9.47
C VAL A 292 -8.60 15.89 8.62
N ASP A 293 -8.61 15.74 7.30
CA ASP A 293 -7.86 16.60 6.38
C ASP A 293 -8.72 17.21 5.25
N GLY A 294 -9.98 16.79 5.14
CA GLY A 294 -10.91 17.21 4.08
C GLY A 294 -10.56 16.67 2.68
N LYS A 295 -9.42 15.99 2.51
CA LYS A 295 -8.82 15.65 1.21
C LYS A 295 -8.78 14.14 0.94
N SER A 296 -8.47 13.32 1.94
CA SER A 296 -8.28 11.87 1.80
C SER A 296 -9.61 11.13 1.89
N LYS A 297 -10.31 10.94 0.76
CA LYS A 297 -11.64 10.31 0.74
C LYS A 297 -11.65 9.06 -0.14
N LEU A 298 -11.84 7.90 0.49
CA LEU A 298 -12.29 6.67 -0.19
C LEU A 298 -13.82 6.67 -0.34
N VAL A 299 -14.51 7.16 0.69
CA VAL A 299 -15.96 7.28 0.77
C VAL A 299 -16.32 8.77 0.75
N GLU A 300 -17.24 9.15 -0.12
CA GLU A 300 -17.69 10.54 -0.31
C GLU A 300 -18.95 10.83 0.51
N ASP A 301 -19.90 9.88 0.56
CA ASP A 301 -21.19 10.05 1.21
C ASP A 301 -21.79 8.71 1.68
N PHE A 302 -22.83 8.76 2.50
CA PHE A 302 -23.63 7.60 2.91
C PHE A 302 -25.10 7.79 2.52
N ASP A 303 -25.62 6.86 1.73
CA ASP A 303 -27.02 6.83 1.33
C ASP A 303 -27.85 6.12 2.41
N GLU A 304 -28.61 6.89 3.19
CA GLU A 304 -29.42 6.35 4.29
C GLU A 304 -30.57 5.46 3.81
N GLU A 305 -31.14 5.73 2.64
CA GLU A 305 -32.27 4.97 2.09
C GLU A 305 -31.79 3.62 1.52
N ALA A 306 -30.68 3.63 0.79
CA ALA A 306 -30.10 2.42 0.22
C ALA A 306 -29.24 1.63 1.23
N HIS A 307 -28.85 2.24 2.36
CA HIS A 307 -27.85 1.71 3.29
C HIS A 307 -26.51 1.39 2.60
N GLU A 308 -26.02 2.33 1.78
CA GLU A 308 -24.79 2.16 0.99
C GLU A 308 -23.82 3.33 1.19
N PHE A 309 -22.53 3.01 1.24
CA PHE A 309 -21.47 4.02 1.20
C PHE A 309 -21.09 4.32 -0.24
N LYS A 310 -21.21 5.58 -0.66
CA LYS A 310 -20.80 6.06 -1.99
C LYS A 310 -19.29 6.27 -2.00
N LEU A 311 -18.61 5.60 -2.93
CA LEU A 311 -17.17 5.79 -3.12
C LEU A 311 -16.90 7.15 -3.76
N HIS A 312 -15.73 7.70 -3.46
CA HIS A 312 -15.29 8.95 -4.09
C HIS A 312 -15.13 8.77 -5.59
N LYS A 313 -15.69 9.70 -6.37
CA LYS A 313 -15.73 9.64 -7.85
C LYS A 313 -14.38 9.41 -8.55
N ASP A 314 -13.28 9.82 -7.93
CA ASP A 314 -11.92 9.58 -8.46
C ASP A 314 -11.59 8.09 -8.63
N PHE A 315 -12.31 7.19 -7.95
CA PHE A 315 -12.15 5.74 -8.10
C PHE A 315 -13.00 5.12 -9.21
N ASN A 316 -13.93 5.85 -9.84
CA ASN A 316 -14.87 5.27 -10.80
C ASN A 316 -14.15 4.67 -12.01
N GLU A 317 -13.35 5.47 -12.70
CA GLU A 317 -12.57 5.01 -13.87
C GLU A 317 -11.58 3.92 -13.45
N TYR A 318 -10.96 4.05 -12.28
CA TYR A 318 -10.07 3.01 -11.74
C TYR A 318 -10.78 1.66 -11.56
N ILE A 319 -11.98 1.65 -10.96
CA ILE A 319 -12.78 0.43 -10.75
C ILE A 319 -13.15 -0.20 -12.10
N ILE A 320 -13.58 0.61 -13.07
CA ILE A 320 -13.91 0.15 -14.43
C ILE A 320 -12.70 -0.52 -15.08
N ARG A 321 -11.53 0.14 -15.05
CA ARG A 321 -10.28 -0.42 -15.61
C ARG A 321 -9.85 -1.71 -14.92
N MET A 322 -10.04 -1.83 -13.62
CA MET A 322 -9.75 -3.08 -12.90
C MET A 322 -10.71 -4.19 -13.32
N ILE A 323 -12.01 -3.92 -13.48
CA ILE A 323 -12.99 -4.90 -13.96
C ILE A 323 -12.63 -5.37 -15.37
N GLU A 324 -12.35 -4.44 -16.29
CA GLU A 324 -11.92 -4.75 -17.66
C GLU A 324 -10.69 -5.66 -17.68
N ARG A 325 -9.66 -5.31 -16.89
CA ARG A 325 -8.43 -6.08 -16.83
C ARG A 325 -8.63 -7.47 -16.23
N ILE A 326 -9.51 -7.63 -15.23
CA ILE A 326 -9.84 -8.94 -14.67
C ILE A 326 -10.53 -9.81 -15.73
N ARG A 327 -11.51 -9.25 -16.46
CA ARG A 327 -12.21 -9.95 -17.54
C ARG A 327 -11.27 -10.37 -18.67
N GLU A 328 -10.31 -9.53 -19.04
CA GLU A 328 -9.27 -9.88 -20.01
C GLU A 328 -8.48 -11.12 -19.57
N ILE A 329 -8.00 -11.12 -18.33
CA ILE A 329 -7.24 -12.26 -17.78
C ILE A 329 -8.10 -13.54 -17.71
N GLU A 330 -9.38 -13.41 -17.38
CA GLU A 330 -10.30 -14.56 -17.36
C GLU A 330 -10.55 -15.11 -18.77
N ARG A 331 -10.65 -14.24 -19.79
CA ARG A 331 -10.73 -14.64 -21.20
C ARG A 331 -9.44 -15.30 -21.71
N GLU A 332 -8.26 -14.80 -21.32
CA GLU A 332 -6.97 -15.39 -21.69
C GLU A 332 -6.75 -16.79 -21.09
N ARG A 333 -7.49 -17.15 -20.04
CA ARG A 333 -7.39 -18.44 -19.33
C ARG A 333 -8.45 -19.45 -19.72
N SER A 334 -9.49 -19.01 -20.42
CA SER A 334 -10.61 -19.84 -20.90
C SER A 334 -10.30 -20.35 -22.29
#